data_AF-A0AAE2XZ85-F1
#
_entry.id   AF-A0AAE2XZ85-F1
#
_cell.length_a   1.000
_cell.length_b   1.000
_cell.length_c   1.000
_cell.angle_alpha   90.00
_cell.angle_beta   90.00
_cell.angle_gamma   90.00
#
_symmetry.space_group_name_H-M   'P 1'
#
loop_
_entity.id
_entity.type
_entity.pdbx_description
1 polymer ?
#
loop_
_entity_poly.entity_id
_entity_poly.type
_entity_poly.pdbx_seq_one_letter_code
_entity_poly.pdbx_strand_id
1 'polypeptide(L)'
;KTEKNLLKAVEFAKKSKERLLLAYADQIAGDLVEKLGSLSFVERITVAGSYRRRKETVGDLDILVVSKKPEAVMDYFTSLENVGIVLGKGPAKSSVLLKDGLQVDVRVFDEEIYGSALLYFTGSKEHNVKLRIVAMEKGLKLSEYGVFRDDKRIAGRTEEECYRALGLSYIEPELREDMGEVEAARKNSLPQLVEYSEIRGDFHVHSNWSDGVNTILELVEAAREKITSTYVFLTMWEP
;
A
#
# COMPACT_ATOMS: atom_id res chain seq x y z
N LYS A 1 36.65 7.51 8.61
CA LYS A 1 35.60 6.92 7.72
C LYS A 1 34.33 6.61 8.53
N THR A 2 34.45 6.02 9.72
CA THR A 2 33.34 5.69 10.65
C THR A 2 32.59 6.91 11.19
N GLU A 3 33.29 7.97 11.61
CA GLU A 3 32.67 9.20 12.16
C GLU A 3 31.82 9.97 11.13
N LYS A 4 32.30 10.11 9.89
CA LYS A 4 31.54 10.71 8.77
C LYS A 4 30.30 9.91 8.41
N ASN A 5 30.35 8.58 8.50
CA ASN A 5 29.18 7.73 8.26
C ASN A 5 28.16 7.83 9.41
N LEU A 6 28.62 7.96 10.65
CA LEU A 6 27.76 8.17 11.81
C LEU A 6 27.04 9.53 11.77
N LEU A 7 27.77 10.60 11.44
CA LEU A 7 27.20 11.95 11.29
C LEU A 7 26.13 11.99 10.19
N LYS A 8 26.41 11.38 9.03
CA LYS A 8 25.43 11.22 7.96
C LYS A 8 24.21 10.42 8.41
N ALA A 9 24.41 9.31 9.12
CA ALA A 9 23.30 8.52 9.64
C ALA A 9 22.40 9.31 10.59
N VAL A 10 22.97 10.15 11.46
CA VAL A 10 22.20 11.02 12.36
C VAL A 10 21.47 12.13 11.60
N GLU A 11 22.09 12.77 10.61
CA GLU A 11 21.43 13.78 9.77
C GLU A 11 20.26 13.20 8.97
N PHE A 12 20.42 12.00 8.43
CA PHE A 12 19.35 11.30 7.72
C PHE A 12 18.25 10.80 8.67
N ALA A 13 18.59 10.29 9.85
CA ALA A 13 17.60 9.92 10.87
C ALA A 13 16.75 11.14 11.30
N LYS A 14 17.35 12.32 11.40
CA LYS A 14 16.62 13.59 11.64
C LYS A 14 15.72 14.01 10.47
N LYS A 15 16.03 13.57 9.24
CA LYS A 15 15.19 13.80 8.04
C LYS A 15 14.07 12.78 7.88
N SER A 16 14.08 11.70 8.67
CA SER A 16 12.99 10.74 8.70
C SER A 16 11.69 11.50 8.99
N LYS A 17 10.77 11.51 8.02
CA LYS A 17 9.46 12.09 8.23
C LYS A 17 8.62 11.08 8.99
N GLU A 18 8.01 11.49 10.10
CA GLU A 18 7.11 10.59 10.83
C GLU A 18 5.90 10.19 9.98
N ARG A 19 5.40 11.12 9.16
CA ARG A 19 4.28 10.91 8.24
C ARG A 19 4.43 11.75 6.96
N LEU A 20 3.95 11.21 5.85
CA LEU A 20 3.90 11.83 4.52
C LEU A 20 2.47 11.82 3.99
N LEU A 21 2.11 12.83 3.19
CA LEU A 21 0.83 12.83 2.47
C LEU A 21 0.80 11.67 1.46
N LEU A 22 -0.38 11.03 1.35
CA LEU A 22 -0.59 9.92 0.44
C LEU A 22 -0.19 10.25 -1.00
N ALA A 23 -0.51 11.45 -1.49
CA ALA A 23 -0.17 11.87 -2.85
C ALA A 23 1.34 11.87 -3.15
N TYR A 24 2.17 12.22 -2.15
CA TYR A 24 3.62 12.17 -2.30
C TYR A 24 4.13 10.72 -2.21
N ALA A 25 3.54 9.93 -1.31
CA ALA A 25 3.83 8.51 -1.21
C ALA A 25 3.45 7.73 -2.47
N ASP A 26 2.36 8.10 -3.16
CA ASP A 26 1.92 7.51 -4.43
C ASP A 26 2.99 7.66 -5.53
N GLN A 27 3.63 8.81 -5.62
CA GLN A 27 4.70 9.04 -6.60
C GLN A 27 5.91 8.13 -6.35
N ILE A 28 6.33 8.04 -5.08
CA ILE A 28 7.47 7.21 -4.68
C ILE A 28 7.14 5.72 -4.82
N ALA A 29 5.96 5.31 -4.35
CA ALA A 29 5.46 3.95 -4.46
C ALA A 29 5.37 3.51 -5.92
N GLY A 30 4.82 4.37 -6.80
CA GLY A 30 4.73 4.11 -8.23
C GLY A 30 6.09 3.86 -8.89
N ASP A 31 7.06 4.75 -8.67
CA ASP A 31 8.42 4.61 -9.20
C ASP A 31 9.11 3.32 -8.70
N LEU A 32 8.97 3.01 -7.40
CA LEU A 32 9.55 1.79 -6.84
C LEU A 32 8.87 0.53 -7.37
N VAL A 33 7.55 0.53 -7.50
CA VAL A 33 6.77 -0.58 -8.05
C VAL A 33 7.13 -0.82 -9.51
N GLU A 34 7.29 0.23 -10.31
CA GLU A 34 7.72 0.12 -11.71
C GLU A 34 9.14 -0.45 -11.81
N LYS A 35 10.10 0.10 -11.06
CA LYS A 35 11.49 -0.34 -11.06
C LYS A 35 11.64 -1.79 -10.62
N LEU A 36 10.98 -2.18 -9.53
CA LEU A 36 11.04 -3.56 -9.02
C LEU A 36 10.23 -4.52 -9.89
N GLY A 37 9.05 -4.10 -10.35
CA GLY A 37 8.18 -4.89 -11.22
C GLY A 37 8.74 -5.16 -12.61
N SER A 38 9.66 -4.30 -13.10
CA SER A 38 10.36 -4.52 -14.37
C SER A 38 11.37 -5.67 -14.35
N LEU A 39 11.73 -6.19 -13.17
CA LEU A 39 12.66 -7.29 -13.02
C LEU A 39 12.01 -8.60 -13.47
N SER A 40 12.64 -9.33 -14.38
CA SER A 40 12.07 -10.56 -14.97
C SER A 40 11.82 -11.71 -13.98
N PHE A 41 12.31 -11.59 -12.74
CA PHE A 41 12.14 -12.56 -11.66
C PHE A 41 11.20 -12.08 -10.56
N VAL A 42 10.53 -10.94 -10.74
CA VAL A 42 9.42 -10.48 -9.89
C VAL A 42 8.12 -10.90 -10.55
N GLU A 43 7.36 -11.74 -9.86
CA GLU A 43 6.09 -12.30 -10.35
C GLU A 43 4.90 -11.43 -9.95
N ARG A 44 4.99 -10.82 -8.76
CA ARG A 44 3.95 -9.93 -8.21
C ARG A 44 4.59 -8.94 -7.26
N ILE A 45 4.03 -7.74 -7.22
CA ILE A 45 4.43 -6.68 -6.29
C ILE A 45 3.18 -5.94 -5.81
N THR A 46 3.13 -5.63 -4.51
CA THR A 46 2.04 -4.82 -3.94
C THR A 46 2.57 -4.01 -2.77
N VAL A 47 2.20 -2.73 -2.72
CA VAL A 47 2.44 -1.88 -1.57
C VAL A 47 1.30 -2.08 -0.57
N ALA A 48 1.63 -2.33 0.69
CA ALA A 48 0.69 -2.63 1.77
C ALA A 48 0.65 -1.49 2.80
N GLY A 49 0.43 -1.81 4.08
CA GLY A 49 0.37 -0.84 5.16
C GLY A 49 -0.77 0.17 5.02
N SER A 50 -0.60 1.32 5.67
CA SER A 50 -1.57 2.42 5.61
C SER A 50 -1.73 3.01 4.21
N TYR A 51 -0.71 2.84 3.35
CA TYR A 51 -0.77 3.26 1.95
C TYR A 51 -1.88 2.52 1.20
N ARG A 52 -1.93 1.19 1.32
CA ARG A 52 -2.96 0.37 0.67
C ARG A 52 -4.36 0.65 1.19
N ARG A 53 -4.48 1.04 2.46
CA ARG A 53 -5.77 1.44 3.08
C ARG A 53 -6.16 2.89 2.78
N ARG A 54 -5.41 3.58 1.91
CA ARG A 54 -5.65 4.96 1.47
C ARG A 54 -5.76 5.98 2.61
N LYS A 55 -5.01 5.78 3.70
CA LYS A 55 -4.90 6.81 4.75
C LYS A 55 -4.31 8.08 4.16
N GLU A 56 -4.89 9.24 4.52
CA GLU A 56 -4.46 10.57 4.05
C GLU A 56 -2.97 10.83 4.27
N THR A 57 -2.43 10.25 5.35
CA THR A 57 -1.00 10.24 5.63
C THR A 57 -0.50 8.81 5.84
N VAL A 58 0.74 8.55 5.43
CA VAL A 58 1.42 7.26 5.57
C VAL A 58 2.75 7.45 6.32
N GLY A 59 3.18 6.45 7.09
CA GLY A 59 4.47 6.52 7.80
C GLY A 59 5.61 6.02 6.90
N ASP A 60 5.72 4.71 6.81
CA ASP A 60 6.59 3.97 5.92
C ASP A 60 5.82 3.33 4.75
N LEU A 61 6.56 2.81 3.78
CA LEU A 61 6.02 1.96 2.72
C LEU A 61 6.47 0.52 2.93
N ASP A 62 5.51 -0.38 3.12
CA ASP A 62 5.73 -1.83 3.08
C ASP A 62 5.46 -2.35 1.66
N ILE A 63 6.48 -2.84 0.97
CA ILE A 63 6.36 -3.44 -0.36
C ILE A 63 6.55 -4.95 -0.24
N LEU A 64 5.53 -5.71 -0.63
CA LEU A 64 5.58 -7.16 -0.72
C LEU A 64 5.82 -7.58 -2.16
N VAL A 65 6.70 -8.57 -2.33
CA VAL A 65 7.11 -9.09 -3.63
C VAL A 65 6.97 -10.61 -3.62
N VAL A 66 6.49 -11.20 -4.72
CA VAL A 66 6.61 -12.64 -5.00
C VAL A 66 7.78 -12.83 -5.96
N SER A 67 8.76 -13.63 -5.55
CA SER A 67 9.93 -13.95 -6.38
C SER A 67 10.63 -15.21 -5.91
N LYS A 68 11.11 -16.02 -6.85
CA LYS A 68 12.03 -17.15 -6.57
C LYS A 68 13.50 -16.72 -6.44
N LYS A 69 13.81 -15.43 -6.57
CA LYS A 69 15.18 -14.87 -6.42
C LYS A 69 15.21 -13.74 -5.39
N PRO A 70 14.92 -14.01 -4.11
CA PRO A 70 14.76 -12.99 -3.08
C PRO A 70 16.01 -12.12 -2.92
N GLU A 71 17.21 -12.72 -2.88
CA GLU A 71 18.47 -11.99 -2.74
C GLU A 71 18.71 -11.00 -3.89
N ALA A 72 18.39 -11.39 -5.13
CA ALA A 72 18.54 -10.52 -6.29
C ALA A 72 17.59 -9.30 -6.22
N VAL A 73 16.37 -9.48 -5.68
CA VAL A 73 15.45 -8.37 -5.41
C VAL A 73 16.05 -7.43 -4.36
N MET A 74 16.61 -7.96 -3.27
CA MET A 74 17.23 -7.16 -2.21
C MET A 74 18.46 -6.39 -2.71
N ASP A 75 19.30 -7.04 -3.52
CA ASP A 75 20.47 -6.43 -4.14
C ASP A 75 20.09 -5.26 -5.03
N TYR A 76 19.14 -5.46 -5.94
CA TYR A 76 18.66 -4.40 -6.81
C TYR A 76 18.02 -3.25 -6.01
N PHE A 77 17.10 -3.56 -5.09
CA PHE A 77 16.42 -2.56 -4.27
C PHE A 77 17.39 -1.68 -3.48
N THR A 78 18.37 -2.28 -2.82
CA THR A 78 19.36 -1.55 -2.01
C THR A 78 20.38 -0.77 -2.86
N SER A 79 20.45 -1.02 -4.16
CA SER A 79 21.34 -0.33 -5.11
C SER A 79 20.70 0.87 -5.83
N LEU A 80 19.39 1.08 -5.67
CA LEU A 80 18.68 2.16 -6.35
C LEU A 80 19.26 3.53 -5.99
N GLU A 81 19.34 4.43 -6.97
CA GLU A 81 19.98 5.75 -6.78
C GLU A 81 19.28 6.61 -5.72
N ASN A 82 17.96 6.45 -5.54
CA ASN A 82 17.18 7.18 -4.55
C ASN A 82 17.39 6.67 -3.10
N VAL A 83 18.09 5.55 -2.91
CA VAL A 83 18.45 5.04 -1.57
C VAL A 83 19.48 5.98 -0.93
N GLY A 84 19.13 6.49 0.25
CA GLY A 84 20.04 7.28 1.08
C GLY A 84 20.87 6.41 2.01
N ILE A 85 20.19 5.59 2.83
CA ILE A 85 20.80 4.70 3.83
C ILE A 85 20.13 3.33 3.78
N VAL A 86 20.93 2.26 3.80
CA VAL A 86 20.44 0.91 4.05
C VAL A 86 20.38 0.69 5.56
N LEU A 87 19.16 0.61 6.11
CA LEU A 87 18.92 0.39 7.54
C LEU A 87 19.15 -1.09 7.91
N GLY A 88 18.81 -1.99 7.00
CA GLY A 88 19.04 -3.42 7.14
C GLY A 88 18.91 -4.13 5.80
N LYS A 89 19.74 -5.15 5.59
CA LYS A 89 19.69 -6.01 4.39
C LYS A 89 19.83 -7.46 4.82
N GLY A 90 18.77 -8.22 4.60
CA GLY A 90 18.71 -9.66 4.77
C GLY A 90 18.41 -10.37 3.44
N PRO A 91 18.32 -11.71 3.44
CA PRO A 91 18.13 -12.49 2.22
C PRO A 91 16.77 -12.27 1.55
N ALA A 92 15.71 -12.00 2.32
CA ALA A 92 14.34 -11.81 1.83
C ALA A 92 13.62 -10.58 2.42
N LYS A 93 14.34 -9.77 3.20
CA LYS A 93 13.84 -8.50 3.75
C LYS A 93 14.96 -7.46 3.71
N SER A 94 14.66 -6.27 3.23
CA SER A 94 15.54 -5.11 3.34
C SER A 94 14.74 -3.88 3.72
N SER A 95 15.38 -2.99 4.47
CA SER A 95 14.83 -1.72 4.93
C SER A 95 15.80 -0.62 4.53
N VAL A 96 15.30 0.42 3.85
CA VAL A 96 16.11 1.57 3.46
C VAL A 96 15.41 2.86 3.86
N LEU A 97 16.21 3.90 4.04
CA LEU A 97 15.77 5.29 4.13
C LEU A 97 16.15 5.97 2.82
N LEU A 98 15.15 6.46 2.08
CA LEU A 98 15.34 7.18 0.84
C LEU A 98 15.93 8.57 1.09
N LYS A 99 16.46 9.19 0.03
CA LYS A 99 17.08 10.53 0.09
C LYS A 99 16.12 11.64 0.56
N ASP A 100 14.82 11.45 0.34
CA ASP A 100 13.72 12.34 0.72
C ASP A 100 13.20 12.12 2.15
N GLY A 101 13.76 11.13 2.87
CA GLY A 101 13.43 10.83 4.27
C GLY A 101 12.30 9.84 4.45
N LEU A 102 11.79 9.18 3.39
CA LEU A 102 10.82 8.10 3.51
C LEU A 102 11.50 6.75 3.78
N GLN A 103 11.04 6.04 4.80
CA GLN A 103 11.45 4.66 5.03
C GLN A 103 10.65 3.70 4.14
N VAL A 104 11.34 2.75 3.51
CA VAL A 104 10.75 1.71 2.68
C VAL A 104 11.28 0.35 3.09
N ASP A 105 10.35 -0.56 3.38
CA ASP A 105 10.60 -1.97 3.67
C ASP A 105 10.19 -2.80 2.45
N VAL A 106 11.11 -3.60 1.89
CA VAL A 106 10.78 -4.60 0.87
C VAL A 106 10.92 -5.99 1.47
N ARG A 107 9.91 -6.83 1.23
CA ARG A 107 9.88 -8.23 1.69
C ARG A 107 9.48 -9.16 0.54
N VAL A 108 10.21 -10.26 0.40
CA VAL A 108 9.92 -11.28 -0.61
C VAL A 108 9.25 -12.48 0.07
N PHE A 109 8.18 -12.96 -0.55
CA PHE A 109 7.38 -14.10 -0.08
C PHE A 109 7.24 -15.14 -1.19
N ASP A 110 7.00 -16.37 -0.78
CA ASP A 110 6.48 -17.41 -1.66
C ASP A 110 5.02 -17.14 -2.01
N GLU A 111 4.61 -17.55 -3.21
CA GLU A 111 3.26 -17.33 -3.73
C GLU A 111 2.19 -17.94 -2.79
N GLU A 112 2.49 -19.09 -2.20
CA GLU A 112 1.60 -19.89 -1.38
C GLU A 112 1.23 -19.25 -0.03
N ILE A 113 1.97 -18.22 0.40
CA ILE A 113 1.70 -17.45 1.63
C ILE A 113 1.42 -15.98 1.36
N TYR A 114 1.50 -15.56 0.11
CA TYR A 114 1.43 -14.14 -0.26
C TYR A 114 0.14 -13.48 0.19
N GLY A 115 -1.00 -14.17 0.08
CA GLY A 115 -2.30 -13.67 0.53
C GLY A 115 -2.36 -13.41 2.04
N SER A 116 -1.85 -14.33 2.86
CA SER A 116 -1.79 -14.12 4.31
C SER A 116 -0.81 -13.03 4.71
N ALA A 117 0.34 -12.95 4.03
CA ALA A 117 1.29 -11.87 4.24
C ALA A 117 0.67 -10.52 3.88
N LEU A 118 0.03 -10.42 2.71
CA LEU A 118 -0.63 -9.20 2.26
C LEU A 118 -1.72 -8.76 3.24
N LEU A 119 -2.56 -9.69 3.73
CA LEU A 119 -3.55 -9.41 4.77
C LEU A 119 -2.89 -8.83 6.03
N TYR A 120 -1.83 -9.50 6.52
CA TYR A 120 -1.11 -9.10 7.73
C TYR A 120 -0.46 -7.72 7.60
N PHE A 121 0.28 -7.48 6.51
CA PHE A 121 1.01 -6.21 6.29
C PHE A 121 0.08 -5.07 5.84
N THR A 122 -1.09 -5.36 5.26
CA THR A 122 -2.09 -4.33 4.99
C THR A 122 -2.70 -3.80 6.27
N GLY A 123 -2.97 -4.67 7.25
CA GLY A 123 -3.59 -4.27 8.52
C GLY A 123 -5.01 -3.72 8.34
N SER A 124 -5.50 -2.82 9.21
CA SER A 124 -4.80 -2.22 10.36
C SER A 124 -4.41 -3.25 11.45
N LYS A 125 -3.68 -2.80 12.47
CA LYS A 125 -3.36 -3.65 13.63
C LYS A 125 -4.64 -4.14 14.30
N GLU A 126 -5.61 -3.25 14.48
CA GLU A 126 -6.90 -3.48 15.10
C GLU A 126 -7.71 -4.49 14.27
N HIS A 127 -7.74 -4.30 12.95
CA HIS A 127 -8.34 -5.26 12.01
C HIS A 127 -7.73 -6.66 12.16
N ASN A 128 -6.39 -6.76 12.15
CA ASN A 128 -5.67 -8.02 12.32
C ASN A 128 -5.98 -8.69 13.66
N VAL A 129 -6.10 -7.91 14.74
CA VAL A 129 -6.49 -8.43 16.06
C VAL A 129 -7.89 -9.03 16.01
N LYS A 130 -8.87 -8.33 15.42
CA LYS A 130 -10.22 -8.87 15.25
C LYS A 130 -10.23 -10.16 14.42
N LEU A 131 -9.51 -10.21 13.30
CA LEU A 131 -9.43 -11.42 12.47
C LEU A 131 -8.82 -12.61 13.23
N ARG A 132 -7.83 -12.37 14.08
CA ARG A 132 -7.24 -13.41 14.93
C ARG A 132 -8.23 -13.91 15.99
N ILE A 133 -9.03 -13.03 16.58
CA ILE A 133 -10.12 -13.42 17.49
C ILE A 133 -11.13 -14.30 16.73
N VAL A 134 -11.54 -13.91 15.52
CA VAL A 134 -12.43 -14.72 14.67
C VAL A 134 -11.83 -16.09 14.37
N ALA A 135 -10.53 -16.16 14.08
CA ALA A 135 -9.84 -17.41 13.83
C ALA A 135 -9.88 -18.31 15.07
N MET A 136 -9.56 -17.77 16.24
CA MET A 136 -9.54 -18.50 17.51
C MET A 136 -10.92 -19.07 17.88
N GLU A 137 -11.99 -18.30 17.69
CA GLU A 137 -13.38 -18.75 17.90
C GLU A 137 -13.72 -19.97 17.04
N LYS A 138 -13.02 -20.17 15.92
CA LYS A 138 -13.22 -21.28 14.98
C LYS A 138 -12.20 -22.41 15.14
N GLY A 139 -11.36 -22.36 16.18
CA GLY A 139 -10.26 -23.32 16.36
C GLY A 139 -9.19 -23.21 15.27
N LEU A 140 -9.03 -22.02 14.68
CA LEU A 140 -8.03 -21.72 13.66
C LEU A 140 -6.97 -20.77 14.20
N LYS A 141 -5.80 -20.78 13.58
CA LYS A 141 -4.72 -19.82 13.83
C LYS A 141 -4.45 -19.01 12.57
N LEU A 142 -4.51 -17.68 12.67
CA LEU A 142 -4.15 -16.76 11.59
C LEU A 142 -2.79 -16.11 11.87
N SER A 143 -1.86 -16.23 10.93
CA SER A 143 -0.56 -15.55 10.95
C SER A 143 -0.22 -14.99 9.56
N GLU A 144 0.92 -14.31 9.45
CA GLU A 144 1.50 -13.85 8.19
C GLU A 144 1.85 -15.00 7.22
N TYR A 145 1.90 -16.25 7.72
CA TYR A 145 2.27 -17.42 6.93
C TYR A 145 1.08 -18.27 6.46
N GLY A 146 -0.15 -17.93 6.88
CA GLY A 146 -1.32 -18.74 6.57
C GLY A 146 -2.45 -18.67 7.58
N VAL A 147 -3.55 -19.32 7.21
CA VAL A 147 -4.57 -19.80 8.15
C VAL A 147 -4.31 -21.29 8.40
N PHE A 148 -4.26 -21.68 9.66
CA PHE A 148 -3.94 -23.03 10.10
C PHE A 148 -5.08 -23.64 10.90
N ARG A 149 -5.29 -24.94 10.69
CA ARG A 149 -6.04 -25.81 11.59
C ARG A 149 -5.05 -26.82 12.14
N ASP A 150 -4.86 -26.80 13.45
CA ASP A 150 -3.74 -27.47 14.11
C ASP A 150 -2.41 -27.04 13.44
N ASP A 151 -1.64 -27.98 12.89
CA ASP A 151 -0.37 -27.72 12.20
C ASP A 151 -0.51 -27.66 10.66
N LYS A 152 -1.73 -27.83 10.13
CA LYS A 152 -1.95 -27.84 8.67
C LYS A 152 -2.42 -26.47 8.18
N ARG A 153 -1.66 -25.87 7.26
CA ARG A 153 -2.09 -24.68 6.52
C ARG A 153 -3.27 -25.03 5.62
N ILE A 154 -4.38 -24.31 5.78
CA ILE A 154 -5.62 -24.49 5.01
C ILE A 154 -5.92 -23.32 4.07
N ALA A 155 -5.26 -22.18 4.25
CA ALA A 155 -5.33 -21.03 3.35
C ALA A 155 -4.05 -20.19 3.45
N GLY A 156 -3.74 -19.43 2.41
CA GLY A 156 -2.66 -18.45 2.46
C GLY A 156 -2.23 -17.85 1.13
N ARG A 157 -2.68 -18.40 0.00
CA ARG A 157 -2.25 -17.96 -1.33
C ARG A 157 -2.89 -16.62 -1.70
N THR A 158 -4.16 -16.41 -1.34
CA THR A 158 -4.87 -15.14 -1.58
C THR A 158 -5.56 -14.63 -0.31
N GLU A 159 -5.84 -13.33 -0.26
CA GLU A 159 -6.55 -12.73 0.88
C GLU A 159 -7.99 -13.27 0.97
N GLU A 160 -8.67 -13.45 -0.16
CA GLU A 160 -10.02 -14.01 -0.26
C GLU A 160 -10.08 -15.42 0.30
N GLU A 161 -9.06 -16.24 0.04
CA GLU A 161 -8.93 -17.57 0.63
C GLU A 161 -8.85 -17.50 2.16
N CYS A 162 -8.08 -16.55 2.69
CA CYS A 162 -7.95 -16.31 4.12
C CYS A 162 -9.28 -15.88 4.74
N TYR A 163 -9.96 -14.87 4.19
CA TYR A 163 -11.28 -14.43 4.66
C TYR A 163 -12.31 -15.56 4.59
N ARG A 164 -12.33 -16.34 3.49
CA ARG A 164 -13.23 -17.49 3.34
C ARG A 164 -12.96 -18.57 4.38
N ALA A 165 -11.70 -18.89 4.69
CA ALA A 165 -11.34 -19.84 5.74
C ALA A 165 -11.83 -19.37 7.13
N LEU A 166 -11.86 -18.05 7.36
CA LEU A 166 -12.44 -17.43 8.55
C LEU A 166 -13.97 -17.34 8.50
N GLY A 167 -14.60 -17.71 7.37
CA GLY A 167 -16.04 -17.59 7.12
C GLY A 167 -16.52 -16.14 7.07
N LEU A 168 -15.72 -15.28 6.43
CA LEU A 168 -16.00 -13.86 6.20
C LEU A 168 -16.06 -13.59 4.70
N SER A 169 -16.89 -12.62 4.30
CA SER A 169 -16.73 -11.96 3.01
C SER A 169 -15.38 -11.24 2.93
N TYR A 170 -14.83 -11.09 1.73
CA TYR A 170 -13.62 -10.30 1.50
C TYR A 170 -13.86 -8.84 1.88
N ILE A 171 -12.90 -8.24 2.61
CA ILE A 171 -13.00 -6.86 3.09
C ILE A 171 -11.96 -6.03 2.36
N GLU A 172 -12.42 -5.00 1.64
CA GLU A 172 -11.53 -4.10 0.92
C GLU A 172 -10.56 -3.37 1.87
N PRO A 173 -9.30 -3.14 1.47
CA PRO A 173 -8.28 -2.51 2.33
C PRO A 173 -8.72 -1.20 3.00
N GLU A 174 -9.47 -0.37 2.29
CA GLU A 174 -9.99 0.93 2.74
C GLU A 174 -10.92 0.81 3.95
N LEU A 175 -11.55 -0.35 4.15
CA LEU A 175 -12.46 -0.61 5.27
C LEU A 175 -11.77 -1.15 6.53
N ARG A 176 -10.50 -1.56 6.43
CA ARG A 176 -9.80 -2.33 7.47
C ARG A 176 -9.28 -1.45 8.61
N GLU A 177 -10.20 -0.78 9.29
CA GLU A 177 -9.92 0.20 10.36
C GLU A 177 -10.65 -0.11 11.67
N ASP A 178 -11.22 -1.31 11.82
CA ASP A 178 -11.97 -1.73 13.00
C ASP A 178 -13.17 -0.82 13.34
N MET A 179 -13.98 -0.51 12.33
CA MET A 179 -15.16 0.35 12.43
C MET A 179 -16.48 -0.40 12.17
N GLY A 180 -16.45 -1.74 12.26
CA GLY A 180 -17.62 -2.61 12.08
C GLY A 180 -17.58 -3.46 10.81
N GLU A 181 -16.51 -3.39 10.04
CA GLU A 181 -16.29 -4.11 8.78
C GLU A 181 -16.26 -5.62 8.99
N VAL A 182 -15.68 -6.11 10.10
CA VAL A 182 -15.60 -7.55 10.39
C VAL A 182 -17.00 -8.10 10.72
N GLU A 183 -17.79 -7.37 11.49
CA GLU A 183 -19.17 -7.72 11.81
C GLU A 183 -20.07 -7.71 10.57
N ALA A 184 -19.90 -6.71 9.70
CA ALA A 184 -20.61 -6.64 8.42
C ALA A 184 -20.20 -7.80 7.50
N ALA A 185 -18.92 -8.15 7.43
CA ALA A 185 -18.42 -9.27 6.64
C ALA A 185 -18.96 -10.62 7.12
N ARG A 186 -19.17 -10.81 8.44
CA ARG A 186 -19.84 -12.01 8.99
C ARG A 186 -21.28 -12.14 8.52
N LYS A 187 -21.97 -11.01 8.34
CA LYS A 187 -23.38 -10.94 7.93
C LYS A 187 -23.56 -10.83 6.42
N ASN A 188 -22.47 -10.83 5.64
CA ASN A 188 -22.47 -10.54 4.20
C ASN A 188 -23.19 -9.22 3.88
N SER A 189 -22.99 -8.21 4.71
CA SER A 189 -23.64 -6.89 4.63
C SER A 189 -22.61 -5.75 4.55
N LEU A 190 -21.47 -6.01 3.90
CA LEU A 190 -20.46 -4.97 3.64
C LEU A 190 -21.05 -3.90 2.72
N PRO A 191 -20.66 -2.62 2.89
CA PRO A 191 -21.10 -1.57 1.98
C PRO A 191 -20.51 -1.81 0.59
N GLN A 192 -21.24 -1.41 -0.45
CA GLN A 192 -20.69 -1.27 -1.78
C GLN A 192 -19.86 0.02 -1.82
N LEU A 193 -18.58 -0.10 -2.23
CA LEU A 193 -17.70 1.04 -2.40
C LEU A 193 -17.87 1.66 -3.78
N VAL A 194 -17.63 2.97 -3.85
CA VAL A 194 -17.57 3.70 -5.12
C VAL A 194 -16.26 3.39 -5.81
N GLU A 195 -16.32 2.99 -7.08
CA GLU A 195 -15.16 2.74 -7.93
C GLU A 195 -14.77 4.00 -8.74
N TYR A 196 -13.50 4.08 -9.14
CA TYR A 196 -13.02 5.22 -9.93
C TYR A 196 -13.78 5.40 -11.27
N SER A 197 -14.21 4.29 -11.89
CA SER A 197 -15.03 4.31 -13.11
C SER A 197 -16.45 4.86 -12.91
N GLU A 198 -16.93 4.93 -11.67
CA GLU A 198 -18.22 5.52 -11.32
C GLU A 198 -18.14 7.05 -11.14
N ILE A 199 -16.91 7.60 -11.08
CA ILE A 199 -16.68 9.05 -11.01
C ILE A 199 -16.95 9.67 -12.39
N ARG A 200 -17.98 10.51 -12.47
CA ARG A 200 -18.44 11.12 -13.74
C ARG A 200 -17.96 12.55 -13.98
N GLY A 201 -17.20 13.11 -13.04
CA GLY A 201 -16.74 14.49 -13.09
C GLY A 201 -15.93 14.88 -11.88
N ASP A 202 -15.11 15.92 -12.05
CA ASP A 202 -14.51 16.67 -10.96
C ASP A 202 -15.35 17.93 -10.71
N PHE A 203 -15.69 18.16 -9.44
CA PHE A 203 -16.56 19.25 -9.01
C PHE A 203 -15.81 20.48 -8.52
N HIS A 204 -14.47 20.44 -8.50
CA HIS A 204 -13.66 21.54 -8.00
C HIS A 204 -12.37 21.66 -8.82
N VAL A 205 -12.43 22.42 -9.92
CA VAL A 205 -11.27 22.75 -10.74
C VAL A 205 -11.16 24.26 -10.96
N HIS A 206 -9.93 24.76 -10.94
CA HIS A 206 -9.62 26.17 -11.14
C HIS A 206 -9.06 26.39 -12.55
N SER A 207 -9.51 27.46 -13.21
CA SER A 207 -8.97 27.91 -14.49
C SER A 207 -8.13 29.17 -14.33
N ASN A 208 -7.46 29.58 -15.40
CA ASN A 208 -6.71 30.84 -15.47
C ASN A 208 -7.59 32.11 -15.39
N TRP A 209 -8.90 31.97 -15.18
CA TRP A 209 -9.79 33.08 -14.81
C TRP A 209 -9.67 33.48 -13.34
N SER A 210 -9.13 32.60 -12.48
CA SER A 210 -8.78 32.90 -11.10
C SER A 210 -7.30 32.60 -10.83
N ASP A 211 -7.03 31.52 -10.13
CA ASP A 211 -5.76 31.06 -9.57
C ASP A 211 -5.30 29.73 -10.20
N GLY A 212 -6.04 29.22 -11.19
CA GLY A 212 -5.62 28.08 -11.99
C GLY A 212 -4.61 28.46 -13.07
N VAL A 213 -3.93 27.46 -13.62
CA VAL A 213 -2.95 27.66 -14.71
C VAL A 213 -3.55 27.39 -16.09
N ASN A 214 -4.51 26.47 -16.17
CA ASN A 214 -5.08 25.99 -17.42
C ASN A 214 -6.26 26.85 -17.87
N THR A 215 -6.42 27.00 -19.19
CA THR A 215 -7.65 27.53 -19.79
C THR A 215 -8.82 26.56 -19.59
N ILE A 216 -10.05 27.08 -19.69
CA ILE A 216 -11.26 26.24 -19.65
C ILE A 216 -11.23 25.16 -20.73
N LEU A 217 -10.75 25.47 -21.94
CA LEU A 217 -10.67 24.52 -23.04
C LEU A 217 -9.73 23.36 -22.70
N GLU A 218 -8.54 23.66 -22.17
CA GLU A 218 -7.57 22.64 -21.72
C GLU A 218 -8.14 21.77 -20.59
N LEU A 219 -8.90 22.36 -19.65
CA LEU A 219 -9.57 21.60 -18.59
C LEU A 219 -10.63 20.63 -19.15
N VAL A 220 -11.42 21.06 -20.13
CA VAL A 220 -12.44 20.22 -20.79
C VAL A 220 -11.78 19.10 -21.59
N GLU A 221 -10.70 19.39 -22.30
CA GLU A 221 -9.94 18.39 -23.06
C GLU A 221 -9.30 17.35 -22.13
N ALA A 222 -8.62 17.80 -21.06
CA ALA A 222 -8.03 16.91 -20.08
C ALA A 222 -9.08 16.03 -19.38
N ALA A 223 -10.26 16.57 -19.08
CA ALA A 223 -11.34 15.80 -18.49
C ALA A 223 -11.93 14.76 -19.44
N ARG A 224 -11.94 15.00 -20.76
CA ARG A 224 -12.34 14.00 -21.76
C ARG A 224 -11.33 12.86 -21.88
N GLU A 225 -10.05 13.16 -21.71
CA GLU A 225 -8.98 12.17 -21.83
C GLU A 225 -8.79 11.33 -20.56
N LYS A 226 -8.80 11.96 -19.39
CA LYS A 226 -8.31 11.34 -18.14
C LYS A 226 -9.40 10.77 -17.25
N ILE A 227 -10.56 11.40 -17.25
CA ILE A 227 -11.69 10.93 -16.48
C ILE A 227 -12.66 10.41 -17.52
N THR A 228 -13.33 9.30 -17.28
CA THR A 228 -14.49 8.89 -18.11
C THR A 228 -15.67 9.84 -17.86
N SER A 229 -15.40 11.14 -17.85
CA SER A 229 -16.25 12.19 -17.36
C SER A 229 -17.31 12.55 -18.37
N THR A 230 -18.53 12.73 -17.87
CA THR A 230 -19.61 13.37 -18.60
C THR A 230 -19.62 14.88 -18.33
N TYR A 231 -19.04 15.35 -17.21
CA TYR A 231 -19.11 16.75 -16.76
C TYR A 231 -17.82 17.24 -16.07
N VAL A 232 -17.55 18.55 -16.13
CA VAL A 232 -16.51 19.26 -15.35
C VAL A 232 -17.16 20.50 -14.74
N PHE A 233 -17.02 20.71 -13.43
CA PHE A 233 -17.55 21.89 -12.76
C PHE A 233 -16.43 22.87 -12.44
N LEU A 234 -16.51 24.08 -13.01
CA LEU A 234 -15.55 25.15 -12.78
C LEU A 234 -15.96 25.93 -11.55
N THR A 235 -15.12 25.89 -10.51
CA THR A 235 -15.28 26.70 -9.30
C THR A 235 -14.32 27.88 -9.39
N MET A 236 -14.87 29.08 -9.52
CA MET A 236 -14.08 30.31 -9.57
C MET A 236 -14.20 31.05 -8.23
N TRP A 237 -13.10 31.63 -7.77
CA TRP A 237 -13.09 32.49 -6.59
C TRP A 237 -13.53 33.89 -7.01
N GLU A 238 -14.58 34.43 -6.38
CA GLU A 238 -14.89 35.87 -6.46
C GLU A 238 -14.11 36.58 -5.33
N PRO A 239 -13.30 37.61 -5.65
CA PRO A 239 -12.49 38.34 -4.67
C PRO A 239 -13.31 39.15 -3.66
#